data_AF-A0A1Q5H1J5-F1
#
_entry.id   AF-A0A1Q5H1J5-F1
#
_cell.length_a   1.000
_cell.length_b   1.000
_cell.length_c   1.000
_cell.angle_alpha   90.00
_cell.angle_beta   90.00
_cell.angle_gamma   90.00
#
_symmetry.space_group_name_H-M   'P 1'
#
loop_
_entity.id
_entity.type
_entity.pdbx_description
1 polymer ?
#
loop_
_entity_poly.entity_id
_entity_poly.type
_entity_poly.pdbx_seq_one_letter_code
_entity_poly.pdbx_strand_id
1 'polypeptide(L)'
;MARRHDRPPVGQSGMFRDMRVTLFERRFDVKTGFEPHFAGADVVRVAHSRVREERAEHFVLMQQQVWNPAMAGSPGMLRGVFAEAPGNEFLALSLWQSSAERGKYRAAGAERLAARAQTETDVIELTGDVVELEPSWTV
;
A
#
# COMPACT_ATOMS: atom_id res chain seq x y z
N MET A 1 -6.75 6.60 -30.49
CA MET A 1 -7.47 5.31 -30.47
C MET A 1 -7.45 4.77 -29.05
N ALA A 2 -8.50 5.02 -28.26
CA ALA A 2 -8.64 4.42 -26.93
C ALA A 2 -9.02 2.94 -27.10
N ARG A 3 -8.24 2.02 -26.53
CA ARG A 3 -8.47 0.57 -26.63
C ARG A 3 -9.67 0.19 -25.75
N ARG A 4 -10.42 -0.83 -26.18
CA ARG A 4 -11.67 -1.36 -25.59
C ARG A 4 -11.61 -1.80 -24.10
N HIS A 5 -10.51 -1.60 -23.38
CA HIS A 5 -10.36 -2.04 -21.99
C HIS A 5 -10.94 -1.07 -20.95
N ASP A 6 -11.23 0.17 -21.32
CA ASP A 6 -11.78 1.18 -20.40
C ASP A 6 -13.32 1.13 -20.28
N ARG A 7 -14.00 0.17 -20.93
CA ARG A 7 -15.45 0.03 -20.82
C ARG A 7 -15.80 -0.97 -19.72
N PRO A 8 -16.42 -0.55 -18.61
CA PRO A 8 -16.95 -1.48 -17.64
C PRO A 8 -17.99 -2.40 -18.30
N PRO A 9 -18.03 -3.69 -17.94
CA PRO A 9 -18.93 -4.66 -18.56
C PRO A 9 -20.39 -4.26 -18.31
N VAL A 10 -21.18 -4.23 -19.39
CA VAL A 10 -22.62 -3.97 -19.35
C VAL A 10 -23.30 -5.17 -18.68
N GLY A 11 -23.92 -4.95 -17.51
CA GLY A 11 -24.64 -5.99 -16.76
C GLY A 11 -24.60 -5.87 -15.23
N GLN A 12 -23.79 -4.98 -14.66
CA GLN A 12 -23.64 -4.81 -13.20
C GLN A 12 -24.37 -3.55 -12.66
N SER A 13 -25.60 -3.29 -13.12
CA SER A 13 -26.35 -2.14 -12.61
C SER A 13 -26.63 -2.30 -11.11
N GLY A 14 -26.06 -1.43 -10.28
CA GLY A 14 -26.32 -1.36 -8.83
C GLY A 14 -25.30 -2.06 -7.91
N MET A 15 -24.26 -2.72 -8.44
CA MET A 15 -23.24 -3.39 -7.60
C MET A 15 -22.18 -2.43 -7.05
N PHE A 16 -21.82 -1.41 -7.82
CA PHE A 16 -20.89 -0.35 -7.42
C PHE A 16 -21.63 0.98 -7.49
N ARG A 17 -21.70 1.69 -6.35
CA ARG A 17 -22.39 2.98 -6.27
C ARG A 17 -21.43 4.16 -6.50
N ASP A 18 -20.20 4.05 -5.99
CA ASP A 18 -19.22 5.14 -6.01
C ASP A 18 -17.82 4.61 -6.37
N MET A 19 -17.60 4.34 -7.66
CA MET A 19 -16.25 4.01 -8.15
C MET A 19 -15.42 5.28 -8.25
N ARG A 20 -14.30 5.34 -7.53
CA ARG A 20 -13.32 6.43 -7.62
C ARG A 20 -12.02 5.91 -8.22
N VAL A 21 -11.48 6.66 -9.17
CA VAL A 21 -10.16 6.44 -9.75
C VAL A 21 -9.26 7.59 -9.33
N THR A 22 -8.15 7.25 -8.69
CA THR A 22 -7.16 8.21 -8.21
C THR A 22 -5.78 7.78 -8.69
N LEU A 23 -5.01 8.72 -9.27
CA LEU A 23 -3.62 8.48 -9.65
C LEU A 23 -2.70 8.76 -8.46
N PHE A 24 -1.83 7.79 -8.13
CA PHE A 24 -0.81 7.93 -7.11
C PHE A 24 0.57 8.02 -7.76
N GLU A 25 1.31 9.07 -7.44
CA GLU A 25 2.68 9.30 -7.90
C GLU A 25 3.68 8.70 -6.92
N ARG A 26 4.64 7.92 -7.43
CA ARG A 26 5.71 7.31 -6.62
C ARG A 26 6.53 8.40 -5.93
N ARG A 27 6.60 8.34 -4.60
CA ARG A 27 7.45 9.19 -3.76
C ARG A 27 8.81 8.53 -3.52
N PHE A 28 8.80 7.29 -3.05
CA PHE A 28 10.01 6.51 -2.77
C PHE A 28 9.69 5.02 -2.59
N ASP A 29 10.75 4.22 -2.54
CA ASP A 29 10.64 2.79 -2.30
C ASP A 29 10.51 2.49 -0.81
N VAL A 30 9.68 1.52 -0.47
CA VAL A 30 9.62 0.95 0.88
C VAL A 30 10.89 0.16 1.16
N LYS A 31 11.38 -0.55 0.14
CA LYS A 31 12.65 -1.26 0.12
C LYS A 31 13.28 -1.01 -1.24
N THR A 32 14.51 -0.51 -1.24
CA THR A 32 15.24 -0.05 -2.44
C THR A 32 15.16 -1.04 -3.60
N GLY A 33 14.94 -0.51 -4.81
CA GLY A 33 14.89 -1.31 -6.04
C GLY A 33 13.49 -1.80 -6.36
N PHE A 34 12.47 -0.98 -6.07
CA PHE A 34 11.11 -1.33 -6.46
C PHE A 34 10.97 -1.35 -7.97
N GLU A 35 10.61 -2.52 -8.47
CA GLU A 35 10.13 -2.75 -9.84
C GLU A 35 8.68 -3.26 -9.77
N PRO A 36 7.79 -2.81 -10.67
CA PRO A 36 6.38 -3.22 -10.72
C PRO A 36 6.22 -4.63 -11.31
N HIS A 37 7.17 -5.52 -11.04
CA HIS A 37 7.09 -6.94 -11.34
C HIS A 37 6.44 -7.64 -10.16
N PHE A 38 5.52 -8.57 -10.39
CA PHE A 38 4.76 -9.26 -9.31
C PHE A 38 5.14 -10.72 -9.17
N ALA A 39 5.87 -11.30 -10.14
CA ALA A 39 6.31 -12.68 -10.03
C ALA A 39 7.21 -12.90 -8.81
N GLY A 40 7.14 -14.12 -8.26
CA GLY A 40 7.86 -14.53 -7.05
C GLY A 40 7.36 -13.88 -5.76
N ALA A 41 6.27 -13.11 -5.80
CA ALA A 41 5.53 -12.69 -4.63
C ALA A 41 4.22 -13.50 -4.54
N ASP A 42 3.89 -13.96 -3.34
CA ASP A 42 2.65 -14.70 -3.10
C ASP A 42 1.53 -13.77 -2.62
N VAL A 43 1.91 -12.61 -2.07
CA VAL A 43 0.96 -11.67 -1.45
C VAL A 43 1.36 -10.23 -1.76
N VAL A 44 0.38 -9.42 -2.15
CA VAL A 44 0.47 -7.97 -2.15
C VAL A 44 -0.38 -7.41 -1.01
N ARG A 45 0.18 -6.46 -0.25
CA ARG A 45 -0.58 -5.61 0.65
C ARG A 45 -0.70 -4.24 0.03
N VAL A 46 -1.90 -3.69 0.09
CA VAL A 46 -2.18 -2.29 -0.19
C VAL A 46 -2.67 -1.64 1.09
N ALA A 47 -2.15 -0.45 1.41
CA ALA A 47 -2.69 0.38 2.46
C ALA A 47 -2.84 1.80 1.97
N HIS A 48 -4.06 2.30 2.06
CA HIS A 48 -4.45 3.64 1.67
C HIS A 48 -4.71 4.45 2.93
N SER A 49 -4.00 5.58 3.05
CA SER A 49 -4.12 6.49 4.18
C SER A 49 -4.61 7.85 3.70
N ARG A 50 -5.60 8.40 4.39
CA ARG A 50 -5.93 9.83 4.30
C ARG A 50 -5.36 10.52 5.52
N VAL A 51 -4.56 11.54 5.32
CA VAL A 51 -3.76 12.18 6.36
C VAL A 51 -4.24 13.60 6.58
N ARG A 52 -4.16 14.08 7.82
CA ARG A 52 -4.47 15.47 8.15
C ARG A 52 -3.50 16.39 7.44
N GLU A 53 -4.00 17.51 6.93
CA GLU A 53 -3.21 18.42 6.08
C GLU A 53 -1.95 18.92 6.80
N GLU A 54 -2.10 19.32 8.06
CA GLU A 54 -1.01 19.78 8.93
C GLU A 54 -0.04 18.67 9.37
N ARG A 55 -0.36 17.41 9.05
CA ARG A 55 0.43 16.23 9.43
C ARG A 55 1.06 15.51 8.25
N ALA A 56 0.78 15.92 7.01
CA ALA A 56 1.24 15.23 5.80
C ALA A 56 2.77 15.07 5.76
N GLU A 57 3.51 16.14 6.07
CA GLU A 57 4.99 16.09 6.09
C GLU A 57 5.52 15.16 7.17
N HIS A 58 4.92 15.19 8.37
CA HIS A 58 5.28 14.30 9.47
C HIS A 58 5.00 12.84 9.12
N PHE A 59 3.85 12.54 8.50
CA PHE A 59 3.49 11.21 8.06
C PHE A 59 4.49 10.65 7.04
N VAL A 60 4.86 11.46 6.04
CA VAL A 60 5.87 11.10 5.04
C VAL A 60 7.23 10.83 5.68
N LEU A 61 7.63 11.65 6.66
CA LEU A 61 8.87 11.44 7.41
C LEU A 61 8.83 10.14 8.23
N MET A 62 7.74 9.87 8.95
CA MET A 62 7.57 8.64 9.73
C MET A 62 7.49 7.40 8.85
N GLN A 63 6.95 7.53 7.64
CA GLN A 63 7.00 6.47 6.66
C GLN A 63 8.45 6.08 6.35
N GLN A 64 9.33 7.05 6.10
CA GLN A 64 10.74 6.80 5.77
C GLN A 64 11.57 6.33 6.96
N GLN A 65 11.31 6.85 8.16
CA GLN A 65 12.15 6.65 9.34
C GLN A 65 11.72 5.48 10.24
N VAL A 66 10.44 5.10 10.19
CA VAL A 66 9.86 4.12 11.10
C VAL A 66 9.26 2.95 10.32
N TRP A 67 8.31 3.23 9.43
CA TRP A 67 7.55 2.18 8.76
C TRP A 67 8.36 1.42 7.69
N ASN A 68 9.02 2.15 6.78
CA ASN A 68 9.80 1.55 5.70
C ASN A 68 10.96 0.69 6.22
N PRO A 69 11.79 1.14 7.18
CA PRO A 69 12.86 0.30 7.72
C PRO A 69 12.33 -0.96 8.40
N ALA A 70 11.22 -0.84 9.15
CA ALA A 70 10.60 -1.98 9.80
C ALA A 70 10.03 -3.00 8.79
N MET A 71 9.38 -2.53 7.72
CA MET A 71 8.92 -3.40 6.64
C MET A 71 10.10 -4.04 5.90
N ALA A 72 11.09 -3.25 5.48
CA ALA A 72 12.23 -3.73 4.71
C ALA A 72 13.09 -4.76 5.46
N GLY A 73 13.18 -4.62 6.79
CA GLY A 73 13.88 -5.57 7.67
C GLY A 73 13.08 -6.82 8.04
N SER A 74 11.80 -6.90 7.65
CA SER A 74 10.96 -8.06 7.97
C SER A 74 11.26 -9.24 7.05
N PRO A 75 11.39 -10.46 7.59
CA PRO A 75 11.48 -11.68 6.79
C PRO A 75 10.34 -11.76 5.77
N GLY A 76 10.67 -12.21 4.56
CA GLY A 76 9.71 -12.36 3.46
C GLY A 76 9.28 -11.07 2.76
N MET A 77 9.69 -9.87 3.21
CA MET A 77 9.43 -8.62 2.49
C MET A 77 10.32 -8.53 1.24
N LEU A 78 9.70 -8.50 0.06
CA LEU A 78 10.41 -8.49 -1.21
C LEU A 78 10.74 -7.07 -1.66
N ARG A 79 9.70 -6.24 -1.83
CA ARG A 79 9.77 -4.90 -2.41
C ARG A 79 8.49 -4.14 -2.08
N GLY A 80 8.52 -2.83 -2.19
CA GLY A 80 7.32 -2.03 -2.03
C GLY A 80 7.54 -0.58 -2.44
N VAL A 81 6.44 0.13 -2.65
CA VAL A 81 6.44 1.53 -3.06
C VAL A 81 5.51 2.33 -2.16
N PHE A 82 5.94 3.55 -1.86
CA PHE A 82 5.12 4.56 -1.23
C PHE A 82 4.81 5.65 -2.25
N ALA A 83 3.54 6.00 -2.36
CA ALA A 83 3.04 6.91 -3.36
C ALA A 83 2.02 7.89 -2.77
N GLU A 84 1.83 9.02 -3.43
CA GLU A 84 0.93 10.09 -2.98
C GLU A 84 -0.03 10.49 -4.10
N ALA A 85 -1.25 10.86 -3.72
CA ALA A 85 -2.24 11.48 -4.57
C ALA A 85 -2.70 12.82 -3.95
N PRO A 86 -3.32 13.71 -4.74
CA PRO A 86 -3.86 14.97 -4.23
C PRO A 86 -4.81 14.78 -3.04
N GLY A 87 -4.81 15.73 -2.11
CA GLY A 87 -5.67 15.69 -0.92
C GLY A 87 -5.07 14.92 0.26
N ASN A 88 -3.74 14.83 0.35
CA ASN A 88 -3.00 14.11 1.40
C ASN A 88 -3.41 12.64 1.49
N GLU A 89 -3.61 12.03 0.32
CA GLU A 89 -3.89 10.61 0.18
C GLU A 89 -2.60 9.87 -0.14
N PHE A 90 -2.31 8.82 0.61
CA PHE A 90 -1.07 8.06 0.49
C PHE A 90 -1.36 6.59 0.26
N LEU A 91 -0.50 5.93 -0.51
CA LEU A 91 -0.57 4.51 -0.80
C LEU A 91 0.75 3.85 -0.45
N ALA A 92 0.72 2.87 0.45
CA ALA A 92 1.82 1.95 0.69
C ALA A 92 1.48 0.59 0.09
N LEU A 93 2.18 0.21 -0.98
CA LEU A 93 2.11 -1.12 -1.58
C LEU A 93 3.34 -1.93 -1.16
N SER A 94 3.14 -3.15 -0.68
CA SER A 94 4.24 -4.06 -0.32
C SER A 94 4.00 -5.49 -0.79
N LEU A 95 5.05 -6.10 -1.34
CA LEU A 95 5.05 -7.45 -1.88
C LEU A 95 5.82 -8.40 -0.95
N TRP A 96 5.23 -9.56 -0.71
CA TRP A 96 5.68 -10.52 0.30
C TRP A 96 5.80 -11.93 -0.28
N GLN A 97 6.75 -12.70 0.22
CA GLN A 97 6.95 -14.11 -0.13
C GLN A 97 5.83 -15.02 0.36
N SER A 98 5.11 -14.66 1.44
CA SER A 98 3.94 -15.42 1.89
C SER A 98 3.10 -14.63 2.89
N SER A 99 1.85 -15.07 3.09
CA SER A 99 0.96 -14.49 4.11
C SER A 99 1.49 -14.73 5.53
N ALA A 100 2.17 -15.86 5.77
CA ALA A 100 2.74 -16.22 7.07
C ALA A 100 3.90 -15.30 7.48
N GLU A 101 4.83 -15.02 6.57
CA GLU A 101 5.96 -14.11 6.83
C GLU A 101 5.47 -12.68 7.11
N ARG A 102 4.45 -12.22 6.37
CA ARG A 102 3.76 -10.95 6.67
C ARG A 102 3.06 -10.97 8.03
N GLY A 103 2.49 -12.11 8.44
CA GLY A 103 1.82 -12.26 9.74
C GLY A 103 2.73 -11.98 10.93
N LYS A 104 4.02 -12.35 10.84
CA LYS A 104 5.03 -12.12 11.87
C LYS A 104 5.31 -10.63 12.13
N TYR A 105 5.11 -9.80 11.11
CA TYR A 105 5.23 -8.34 11.22
C TYR A 105 4.06 -7.68 11.98
N ARG A 106 2.88 -8.33 12.05
CA ARG A 106 1.62 -7.62 12.30
C ARG A 106 1.21 -7.41 13.77
N ALA A 107 1.34 -8.39 14.67
CA ALA A 107 0.60 -8.31 15.93
C ALA A 107 1.25 -7.38 16.98
N ALA A 108 2.45 -7.70 17.47
CA ALA A 108 3.08 -6.91 18.54
C ALA A 108 3.98 -5.77 18.04
N GLY A 109 4.44 -5.83 16.79
CA GLY A 109 5.32 -4.82 16.19
C GLY A 109 4.57 -3.58 15.72
N ALA A 110 3.39 -3.77 15.12
CA ALA A 110 2.65 -2.69 14.46
C ALA A 110 2.15 -1.63 15.45
N GLU A 111 1.63 -2.02 16.62
CA GLU A 111 1.17 -1.05 17.63
C GLU A 111 2.32 -0.17 18.14
N ARG A 112 3.49 -0.76 18.42
CA ARG A 112 4.68 0.01 18.83
C ARG A 112 5.17 0.94 17.74
N LEU A 113 5.14 0.49 16.48
CA LEU A 113 5.51 1.32 15.34
C LEU A 113 4.51 2.46 15.14
N ALA A 114 3.21 2.20 15.28
CA ALA A 114 2.16 3.21 15.16
C ALA A 114 2.28 4.28 16.25
N ALA A 115 2.54 3.86 17.50
CA ALA A 115 2.79 4.78 18.60
C ALA A 115 4.04 5.64 18.36
N ARG A 116 5.15 5.01 17.94
CA ARG A 116 6.41 5.72 17.62
C ARG A 116 6.23 6.71 16.46
N ALA A 117 5.44 6.34 15.46
CA ALA A 117 5.15 7.15 14.29
C ALA A 117 4.00 8.15 14.48
N GLN A 118 3.37 8.19 15.67
CA GLN A 118 2.16 8.99 15.93
C GLN A 118 1.07 8.79 14.87
N THR A 119 0.92 7.56 14.36
CA THR A 119 0.07 7.28 13.18
C THR A 119 -1.39 7.66 13.42
N GLU A 120 -1.93 7.45 14.62
CA GLU A 120 -3.30 7.84 14.97
C GLU A 120 -3.50 9.37 14.99
N THR A 121 -2.44 10.13 15.22
CA THR A 121 -2.52 11.60 15.19
C THR A 121 -2.45 12.14 13.76
N ASP A 122 -1.69 11.46 12.91
CA ASP A 122 -1.51 11.86 11.50
C ASP A 122 -2.69 11.45 10.63
N VAL A 123 -3.22 10.24 10.83
CA VAL A 123 -4.14 9.59 9.90
C VAL A 123 -5.60 9.84 10.28
N ILE A 124 -6.39 10.29 9.31
CA ILE A 124 -7.85 10.42 9.39
C ILE A 124 -8.51 9.06 9.15
N GLU A 125 -8.03 8.36 8.13
CA GLU A 125 -8.60 7.11 7.66
C GLU A 125 -7.47 6.21 7.14
N LEU A 126 -7.43 4.96 7.60
CA LEU A 126 -6.52 3.94 7.11
C LEU A 126 -7.34 2.74 6.65
N THR A 127 -7.32 2.49 5.35
CA THR A 127 -7.93 1.30 4.75
C THR A 127 -6.87 0.51 4.00
N GLY A 128 -7.23 -0.67 3.53
CA GLY A 128 -6.31 -1.50 2.78
C GLY A 128 -6.74 -2.94 2.76
N ASP A 129 -6.04 -3.71 1.94
CA ASP A 129 -6.30 -5.12 1.78
C ASP A 129 -5.02 -5.90 1.54
N VAL A 130 -5.14 -7.21 1.60
CA VAL A 130 -4.10 -8.19 1.39
C VAL A 130 -4.62 -9.15 0.34
N VAL A 131 -4.00 -9.13 -0.84
CA VAL A 131 -4.42 -9.93 -1.98
C VAL A 131 -3.39 -11.02 -2.20
N GLU A 132 -3.86 -12.26 -2.22
CA GLU A 132 -3.07 -13.41 -2.66
C GLU A 132 -2.88 -13.32 -4.18
N LEU A 133 -1.63 -13.45 -4.62
CA LEU A 133 -1.27 -13.37 -6.02
C LEU A 133 -1.34 -14.76 -6.63
N GLU A 134 -2.15 -14.90 -7.67
CA GLU A 134 -2.16 -16.11 -8.51
C GLU A 134 -0.95 -16.04 -9.46
N PRO A 135 0.06 -16.93 -9.32
CA PRO A 135 1.30 -16.83 -10.08
C PRO A 135 1.08 -16.80 -11.59
N SER A 136 0.09 -17.54 -12.09
CA SER A 136 -0.25 -17.59 -13.51
C SER A 136 -0.80 -16.27 -14.08
N TRP A 137 -1.16 -15.30 -13.23
CA TRP A 137 -1.66 -13.98 -13.65
C TRP A 137 -0.57 -12.89 -13.62
N THR A 138 0.61 -13.21 -13.13
CA THR A 138 1.74 -12.27 -13.13
C THR A 138 2.40 -12.25 -14.50
N VAL A 139 2.54 -11.04 -15.08
CA VAL A 139 3.17 -10.79 -16.39
C VAL A 139 4.64 -10.40 -16.27
#